data_AF-A0A3A8FK02-F1
#
_entry.id   AF-A0A3A8FK02-F1
#
_cell.length_a   1.000
_cell.length_b   1.000
_cell.length_c   1.000
_cell.angle_alpha   90.00
_cell.angle_beta   90.00
_cell.angle_gamma   90.00
#
_symmetry.space_group_name_H-M   'P 1'
#
loop_
_entity.id
_entity.type
_entity.pdbx_description
1 polymer ?
#
loop_
_entity_poly.entity_id
_entity_poly.type
_entity_poly.pdbx_seq_one_letter_code
_entity_poly.pdbx_strand_id
1 'polypeptide(L)' 'MRNDSRHIFENRFDILLFAVHTPDQFRVGDISTCVLGATKWTIRRCLNDLVEIGYLERTTNNKFKATGMAKELFGVKA' A
#
# COMPACT_ATOMS: atom_id res chain seq x y z
N MET A 1 1.33 -3.94 -18.06
CA MET A 1 0.35 -3.87 -16.94
C MET A 1 -1.03 -4.08 -17.54
N ARG A 2 -1.83 -5.01 -17.01
CA ARG A 2 -3.21 -5.22 -17.48
C ARG A 2 -4.07 -4.07 -16.96
N ASN A 3 -4.90 -3.50 -17.83
CA ASN A 3 -5.44 -2.14 -17.69
C ASN A 3 -6.95 -2.11 -17.39
N ASP A 4 -7.53 -3.23 -16.98
CA ASP A 4 -8.93 -3.29 -16.58
C ASP A 4 -9.13 -2.91 -15.10
N SER A 5 -10.36 -2.52 -14.77
CA SER A 5 -10.75 -2.04 -13.45
C SER A 5 -10.46 -3.03 -12.33
N ARG A 6 -10.49 -4.34 -12.62
CA ARG A 6 -10.21 -5.39 -11.64
C ARG A 6 -8.76 -5.34 -11.19
N HIS A 7 -7.81 -5.35 -12.11
CA HIS A 7 -6.38 -5.33 -11.75
C HIS A 7 -6.00 -4.01 -11.05
N ILE A 8 -6.65 -2.89 -11.40
CA ILE A 8 -6.45 -1.60 -10.73
C ILE A 8 -6.83 -1.71 -9.24
N PHE A 9 -7.97 -2.32 -8.94
CA PHE A 9 -8.40 -2.57 -7.57
C PHE A 9 -7.47 -3.55 -6.84
N GLU A 10 -7.23 -4.72 -7.42
CA GLU A 10 -6.40 -5.79 -6.83
C GLU A 10 -5.02 -5.27 -6.42
N ASN A 11 -4.35 -4.50 -7.29
CA ASN A 11 -3.05 -3.91 -6.96
C ASN A 11 -3.08 -3.05 -5.68
N ARG A 12 -4.12 -2.23 -5.49
CA ARG A 12 -4.25 -1.36 -4.31
C ARG A 12 -4.62 -2.18 -3.08
N PHE A 13 -5.49 -3.16 -3.25
CA PHE A 13 -5.90 -4.04 -2.17
C PHE A 13 -4.75 -4.91 -1.65
N ASP A 14 -3.93 -5.48 -2.54
CA ASP A 14 -2.76 -6.27 -2.18
C ASP A 14 -1.72 -5.44 -1.43
N ILE A 15 -1.48 -4.19 -1.87
CA ILE A 15 -0.61 -3.25 -1.15
C ILE A 15 -1.17 -2.94 0.23
N LEU A 16 -2.48 -2.72 0.34
CA LEU A 16 -3.13 -2.40 1.60
C LEU A 16 -3.05 -3.58 2.59
N LEU A 17 -3.30 -4.80 2.12
CA LEU A 17 -3.20 -6.02 2.90
C LEU A 17 -1.76 -6.23 3.44
N PHE A 18 -0.75 -6.01 2.60
CA PHE A 18 0.64 -6.02 3.03
C PHE A 18 0.91 -4.94 4.09
N ALA A 19 0.42 -3.72 3.87
CA ALA A 19 0.68 -2.59 4.74
C ALA A 19 0.10 -2.77 6.15
N VAL A 20 -1.14 -3.27 6.27
CA VAL A 20 -1.80 -3.45 7.58
C VAL A 20 -1.13 -4.53 8.43
N HIS A 21 -0.46 -5.50 7.83
CA HIS A 21 0.29 -6.54 8.53
C HIS A 21 1.78 -6.23 8.69
N THR A 22 2.24 -5.12 8.13
CA THR A 22 3.61 -4.65 8.36
C THR A 22 3.67 -3.93 9.71
N PRO A 23 4.49 -4.40 10.68
CA PRO A 23 4.50 -3.86 12.04
C PRO A 23 4.95 -2.39 12.10
N ASP A 24 5.90 -2.00 11.24
CA ASP A 24 6.48 -0.65 11.23
C ASP A 24 6.20 0.10 9.92
N GLN A 25 7.26 0.43 9.18
CA GLN A 25 7.21 1.23 7.96
C GLN A 25 7.80 0.43 6.81
N PHE A 26 7.22 0.59 5.63
CA PHE A 26 7.71 -0.02 4.41
C PHE A 26 8.04 1.05 3.36
N ARG A 27 8.78 0.64 2.33
CA ARG A 27 9.24 1.45 1.20
C ARG A 27 8.64 0.91 -0.09
N VAL A 28 8.73 1.73 -1.14
CA VAL A 28 8.36 1.32 -2.51
C VAL A 28 9.07 0.03 -2.95
N GLY A 29 10.31 -0.19 -2.50
CA GLY A 29 11.10 -1.38 -2.83
C GLY A 29 10.54 -2.66 -2.21
N ASP A 30 9.94 -2.56 -1.03
CA ASP A 30 9.36 -3.72 -0.33
C ASP A 30 8.12 -4.20 -1.08
N ILE A 31 7.28 -3.27 -1.53
CA ILE A 31 6.12 -3.57 -2.39
C ILE A 31 6.55 -4.22 -3.71
N SER A 32 7.59 -3.68 -4.35
CA SER A 32 8.09 -4.21 -5.62
C SER A 32 8.64 -5.63 -5.50
N THR A 33 9.11 -6.02 -4.31
CA THR A 33 9.74 -7.33 -4.08
C THR A 33 8.73 -8.34 -3.55
N CYS A 34 7.83 -7.92 -2.66
CA CYS A 34 7.00 -8.81 -1.86
C CYS A 34 5.52 -8.84 -2.28
N VAL A 35 5.05 -7.85 -3.05
CA VAL A 35 3.62 -7.68 -3.34
C VAL A 35 3.34 -7.65 -4.84
N LEU A 36 3.96 -6.72 -5.58
CA LEU A 36 3.65 -6.46 -6.99
C LEU A 36 4.90 -6.47 -7.86
N GLY A 37 4.90 -7.30 -8.90
CA GLY A 37 5.85 -7.26 -10.01
C GLY A 37 5.59 -6.08 -10.98
N ALA A 38 5.39 -4.87 -10.46
CA ALA A 38 5.04 -3.67 -11.23
C ALA A 38 6.18 -2.64 -11.21
N THR A 39 6.10 -1.64 -12.11
CA THR A 39 7.10 -0.56 -12.12
C THR A 39 7.01 0.26 -10.83
N LYS A 40 8.14 0.82 -10.39
CA LYS A 40 8.18 1.72 -9.22
C LYS A 40 7.25 2.93 -9.36
N TRP A 41 7.01 3.39 -10.59
CA TRP A 41 6.06 4.46 -10.88
C TRP A 41 4.61 4.06 -10.58
N THR A 42 4.19 2.87 -11.03
CA THR A 42 2.87 2.31 -10.71
C THR A 42 2.67 2.17 -9.21
N ILE A 43 3.66 1.60 -8.52
CA ILE A 43 3.59 1.38 -7.07
C ILE A 43 3.45 2.73 -6.35
N ARG A 44 4.25 3.74 -6.71
CA ARG A 44 4.13 5.09 -6.15
C ARG A 44 2.75 5.69 -6.36
N ARG A 45 2.14 5.51 -7.54
CA ARG A 45 0.78 5.97 -7.80
C ARG A 45 -0.22 5.27 -6.87
N CYS A 46 -0.16 3.95 -6.75
CA CYS A 46 -1.06 3.21 -5.85
C CYS A 46 -0.90 3.63 -4.39
N LEU A 47 0.35 3.83 -3.93
CA LEU A 47 0.62 4.31 -2.58
C LEU A 47 0.10 5.71 -2.34
N ASN A 48 0.25 6.62 -3.30
CA ASN A 48 -0.30 7.97 -3.18
C ASN A 48 -1.83 7.95 -3.13
N ASP A 49 -2.49 7.16 -3.98
CA ASP A 49 -3.95 7.02 -3.93
C ASP A 49 -4.42 6.52 -2.55
N LEU A 50 -3.73 5.51 -1.98
CA LEU A 50 -4.04 4.97 -0.65
C LEU A 50 -3.75 5.96 0.48
N VAL A 51 -2.79 6.86 0.31
CA VAL A 51 -2.54 7.97 1.24
C VAL A 51 -3.63 9.04 1.14
N GLU A 52 -4.02 9.42 -0.08
CA GLU A 52 -5.07 10.44 -0.32
C GLU A 52 -6.41 10.04 0.28
N ILE A 53 -6.75 8.75 0.26
CA ILE A 53 -7.98 8.22 0.85
C ILE A 53 -7.83 7.82 2.33
N GLY A 54 -6.66 8.03 2.95
CA GLY A 54 -6.45 7.90 4.39
C GLY A 54 -6.14 6.50 4.93
N TYR A 55 -5.91 5.50 4.08
CA TYR A 55 -5.51 4.16 4.54
C TYR A 55 -4.01 4.05 4.85
N LEU A 56 -3.19 4.85 4.19
CA LEU A 56 -1.77 4.95 4.46
C LEU A 56 -1.39 6.35 4.90
N GLU A 57 -0.29 6.46 5.62
CA GLU A 57 0.36 7.74 5.91
C GLU A 57 1.83 7.68 5.48
N ARG A 58 2.30 8.80 4.90
CA ARG A 58 3.70 8.96 4.51
C ARG A 58 4.48 9.51 5.70
N THR A 59 5.37 8.70 6.26
CA THR A 59 6.15 9.07 7.46
C THR A 59 7.40 9.87 7.12
N THR A 60 8.00 9.62 5.95
CA THR A 60 9.17 10.34 5.44
C THR A 60 9.17 10.25 3.90
N ASN A 61 10.12 10.91 3.23
CA ASN A 61 10.18 10.98 1.76
C ASN A 61 10.04 9.63 1.03
N ASN A 62 10.39 8.50 1.66
CA ASN A 62 10.33 7.18 1.02
C ASN A 62 9.77 6.06 1.93
N LYS A 63 9.05 6.41 3.00
CA LYS A 63 8.50 5.44 3.96
C LYS A 63 7.00 5.67 4.16
N PHE A 64 6.29 4.57 4.31
CA PHE A 64 4.83 4.52 4.45
C PHE A 64 4.48 3.57 5.60
N LYS A 65 3.35 3.83 6.27
CA LYS A 65 2.73 2.90 7.22
C LYS A 65 1.22 2.90 7.04
N ALA A 66 0.57 1.81 7.43
CA ALA A 66 -0.89 1.77 7.53
C ALA A 66 -1.37 2.62 8.69
N THR A 67 -2.48 3.34 8.49
CA THR A 67 -3.12 4.12 9.55
C THR A 67 -3.81 3.18 10.55
N GLY A 68 -4.11 3.70 11.76
CA GLY A 68 -4.88 2.95 12.76
C GLY A 68 -6.23 2.48 12.22
N MET A 69 -6.95 3.37 11.51
CA MET A 69 -8.22 3.05 10.84
C MET A 69 -8.07 1.89 9.85
N ALA A 70 -7.01 1.89 9.03
CA ALA A 70 -6.75 0.79 8.11
C ALA A 70 -6.52 -0.52 8.87
N LYS A 71 -5.71 -0.51 9.94
CA LYS A 71 -5.47 -1.72 10.74
C LYS A 71 -6.77 -2.24 11.39
N GLU A 72 -7.59 -1.35 11.93
CA GLU A 72 -8.90 -1.69 12.51
C GLU A 72 -9.85 -2.34 11.49
N LEU A 73 -9.89 -1.82 10.25
CA LEU A 73 -10.70 -2.39 9.16
C LEU A 73 -10.38 -3.88 8.90
N PHE A 74 -9.11 -4.25 9.08
CA PHE A 74 -8.63 -5.63 8.89
C PHE A 74 -8.49 -6.41 10.21
N GLY A 75 -8.97 -5.87 11.34
CA GLY A 75 -8.88 -6.52 12.65
C GLY A 75 -7.45 -6.68 13.20
N VAL A 76 -6.51 -5.88 12.70
CA VAL A 76 -5.12 -5.88 13.15
C VAL A 76 -4.97 -4.90 14.31
N LYS A 77 -4.22 -5.28 15.36
CA LYS A 77 -3.92 -4.38 16.47
C LYS A 77 -3.07 -3.20 15.98
N ALA A 78 -3.54 -1.99 16.28
CA ALA A 78 -2.91 -0.72 15.90
C ALA A 78 -1.48 -0.59 16.44
#